data_AF-A0A3M9MQ10-F1
#
_entry.id   AF-A0A3M9MQ10-F1
#
_cell.length_a   1.000
_cell.length_b   1.000
_cell.length_c   1.000
_cell.angle_alpha   90.00
_cell.angle_beta   90.00
_cell.angle_gamma   90.00
#
_symmetry.space_group_name_H-M   'P 1'
#
loop_
_entity.id
_entity.type
_entity.pdbx_description
1 polymer ?
#
loop_
_entity_poly.entity_id
_entity_poly.type
_entity_poly.pdbx_seq_one_letter_code
_entity_poly.pdbx_strand_id
1 'polypeptide(L)'
;MVLLQSFSCSSGENKFGFDAVSWKNDLNGCKGTRVQQKAKVEEIRLQLLGLNEREIRKLFGKPDSEELMERSNKVYIYFITPGPKCEQATQATTKTALTVRMDALGVVREANIFEE
;
A
#
# COMPACT_ATOMS: atom_id res chain seq x y z
N MET A 1 -29.33 -13.02 32.72
CA MET A 1 -28.30 -11.96 32.63
C MET A 1 -26.97 -12.64 32.39
N VAL A 2 -26.17 -12.07 31.48
CA VAL A 2 -24.80 -12.48 31.09
C VAL A 2 -24.70 -13.67 30.12
N LEU A 3 -24.48 -13.36 28.84
CA LEU A 3 -23.45 -14.04 28.07
C LEU A 3 -22.46 -12.98 27.56
N LEU A 4 -21.21 -13.19 27.95
CA LEU A 4 -20.07 -12.31 27.78
C LEU A 4 -19.70 -12.18 26.30
N GLN A 5 -19.52 -10.93 25.87
CA GLN A 5 -18.83 -10.59 24.63
C GLN A 5 -17.32 -10.71 24.82
N SER A 6 -16.64 -11.32 23.84
CA SER A 6 -15.28 -10.90 23.42
C SER A 6 -14.87 -11.62 22.15
N PHE A 7 -15.24 -11.07 20.98
CA PHE A 7 -14.50 -11.32 19.75
C PHE A 7 -13.20 -10.50 19.80
N SER A 8 -12.20 -11.00 20.53
CA SER A 8 -10.84 -10.50 20.38
C SER A 8 -10.27 -11.09 19.09
N CYS A 9 -10.57 -10.46 17.96
CA CYS A 9 -9.85 -10.72 16.72
C CYS A 9 -8.48 -10.08 16.90
N SER A 10 -7.45 -10.89 17.17
CA SER A 10 -6.07 -10.39 17.25
C SER A 10 -5.74 -9.71 15.93
N SER A 11 -5.68 -8.38 15.94
CA SER A 11 -5.25 -7.60 14.79
C SER A 11 -3.84 -8.07 14.45
N GLY A 12 -3.68 -8.64 13.25
CA GLY A 12 -2.38 -8.94 12.67
C GLY A 12 -1.64 -7.64 12.33
N GLU A 13 -1.37 -6.82 13.35
CA GLU A 13 -0.59 -5.60 13.23
C GLU A 13 0.78 -6.00 12.71
N ASN A 14 1.09 -5.52 11.51
CA ASN A 14 2.45 -5.61 11.01
C ASN A 14 3.34 -4.69 11.85
N LYS A 15 4.66 -4.84 11.73
CA LYS A 15 5.66 -4.02 12.45
C LYS A 15 5.52 -2.50 12.21
N PHE A 16 4.70 -2.10 11.23
CA PHE A 16 4.42 -0.72 10.85
C PHE A 16 3.03 -0.23 11.28
N GLY A 17 2.23 -1.04 11.98
CA GLY A 17 0.98 -0.59 12.61
C GLY A 17 -0.12 -0.12 11.65
N PHE A 18 -0.17 -0.64 10.42
CA PHE A 18 -1.31 -0.44 9.50
C PHE A 18 -2.04 -1.77 9.24
N ASP A 19 -3.32 -1.71 8.85
CA ASP A 19 -4.10 -2.89 8.50
C ASP A 19 -3.76 -3.38 7.08
N ALA A 20 -2.70 -4.18 7.02
CA ALA A 20 -2.24 -4.81 5.79
C ALA A 20 -3.29 -5.74 5.17
N VAL A 21 -4.15 -6.38 5.97
CA VAL A 21 -5.19 -7.27 5.43
C VAL A 21 -6.21 -6.46 4.64
N SER A 22 -6.74 -5.41 5.25
CA SER A 22 -7.68 -4.52 4.57
C SER A 22 -7.05 -3.80 3.38
N TRP A 23 -5.78 -3.39 3.48
CA TRP A 23 -5.03 -2.81 2.36
C TRP A 23 -4.98 -3.75 1.14
N LYS A 24 -4.63 -5.02 1.38
CA LYS A 24 -4.51 -6.05 0.34
C LYS A 24 -5.87 -6.39 -0.29
N ASN A 25 -6.95 -6.26 0.47
CA ASN A 25 -8.32 -6.51 0.01
C ASN A 25 -8.93 -5.33 -0.77
N ASP A 26 -8.26 -4.18 -0.81
CA ASP A 26 -8.66 -2.99 -1.54
C ASP A 26 -7.86 -2.86 -2.85
N LEU A 27 -8.12 -3.76 -3.81
CA LEU A 27 -7.41 -3.78 -5.10
C LEU A 27 -7.61 -2.45 -5.85
N ASN A 28 -6.51 -1.86 -6.34
CA ASN A 28 -6.50 -0.54 -7.00
C ASN A 28 -7.10 0.61 -6.16
N GLY A 29 -7.32 0.44 -4.85
CA GLY A 29 -7.94 1.47 -4.00
C GLY A 29 -9.44 1.67 -4.22
N CYS A 30 -10.14 0.76 -4.92
CA CYS A 30 -11.54 0.93 -5.30
C CYS A 30 -12.52 1.01 -4.12
N LYS A 31 -12.18 0.45 -2.96
CA LYS A 31 -13.02 0.42 -1.75
C LYS A 31 -12.76 1.61 -0.82
N GLY A 32 -11.74 2.44 -1.10
CA GLY A 32 -11.37 3.60 -0.29
C GLY A 32 -10.75 3.26 1.07
N THR A 33 -10.45 1.99 1.34
CA THR A 33 -9.83 1.58 2.60
C THR A 33 -8.37 2.05 2.67
N ARG A 34 -7.67 2.13 1.54
CA ARG A 34 -6.31 2.66 1.50
C ARG A 34 -6.24 4.17 1.81
N VAL A 35 -7.26 4.94 1.43
CA VAL A 35 -7.38 6.38 1.76
C VAL A 35 -7.35 6.58 3.28
N GLN A 36 -8.10 5.74 4.03
CA GLN A 36 -8.17 5.80 5.49
C GLN A 36 -6.82 5.49 6.16
N GLN A 37 -5.94 4.75 5.46
CA GLN A 37 -4.63 4.36 5.95
C GLN A 37 -3.49 5.24 5.40
N LYS A 38 -3.79 6.22 4.54
CA LYS A 38 -2.80 7.11 3.89
C LYS A 38 -1.84 7.75 4.89
N ALA A 39 -2.37 8.34 5.96
CA ALA A 39 -1.55 9.01 6.97
C ALA A 39 -0.54 8.06 7.61
N LYS A 40 -0.94 6.81 7.88
CA LYS A 40 -0.04 5.80 8.43
C LYS A 40 1.01 5.37 7.42
N VAL A 41 0.63 5.21 6.15
CA VAL A 41 1.58 4.89 5.07
C VAL A 41 2.61 5.99 4.87
N GLU A 42 2.20 7.26 4.91
CA GLU A 42 3.10 8.41 4.86
C GLU A 42 4.07 8.40 6.04
N GLU A 43 3.61 8.13 7.26
CA GLU A 43 4.44 8.04 8.46
C GLU A 43 5.53 6.97 8.32
N ILE A 44 5.22 5.81 7.75
CA ILE A 44 6.13 4.65 7.70
C ILE A 44 6.96 4.61 6.42
N ARG A 45 6.71 5.44 5.40
CA ARG A 45 7.29 5.27 4.06
C ARG A 45 8.82 5.24 4.07
N LEU A 46 9.45 6.06 4.90
CA LEU A 46 10.92 6.08 5.02
C LEU A 46 11.48 4.83 5.67
N GLN A 47 10.68 4.13 6.48
CA GLN A 47 11.05 2.85 7.08
C GLN A 47 10.98 1.68 6.08
N LEU A 48 10.46 1.91 4.86
CA LEU A 48 10.47 0.94 3.77
C LEU A 48 11.82 0.86 3.07
N LEU A 49 12.68 1.87 3.22
CA LEU A 49 14.00 1.90 2.60
C LEU A 49 14.85 0.72 3.10
N GLY A 50 15.53 0.04 2.17
CA GLY A 50 16.35 -1.13 2.48
C GLY A 50 15.59 -2.44 2.67
N LEU A 51 14.25 -2.41 2.75
CA LEU A 51 13.46 -3.65 2.68
C LEU A 51 13.63 -4.30 1.30
N ASN A 52 13.52 -5.62 1.25
CA ASN A 52 13.48 -6.33 -0.03
C ASN A 52 12.05 -6.43 -0.58
N GLU A 53 11.93 -6.73 -1.87
CA GLU A 53 10.65 -6.89 -2.57
C GLU A 53 9.68 -7.85 -1.86
N ARG A 54 10.18 -8.96 -1.29
CA ARG A 54 9.34 -9.94 -0.58
C ARG A 54 8.68 -9.30 0.64
N GLU A 55 9.42 -8.46 1.38
CA GLU A 55 8.87 -7.73 2.52
C GLU A 55 7.81 -6.71 2.08
N ILE A 56 8.06 -5.97 0.99
CA ILE A 56 7.07 -5.05 0.41
C ILE A 56 5.80 -5.80 -0.01
N ARG A 57 5.93 -6.93 -0.70
CA ARG A 57 4.79 -7.77 -1.09
C ARG A 57 4.07 -8.39 0.10
N LYS A 58 4.77 -8.70 1.20
CA LYS A 58 4.15 -9.20 2.43
C LYS A 58 3.25 -8.14 3.09
N LEU A 59 3.70 -6.88 3.08
CA LEU A 59 2.99 -5.74 3.65
C LEU A 59 1.82 -5.32 2.76
N PHE A 60 2.09 -4.95 1.51
CA PHE A 60 1.13 -4.28 0.64
C PHE A 60 0.46 -5.20 -0.38
N GLY A 61 0.94 -6.43 -0.54
CA GLY A 61 0.46 -7.35 -1.56
C GLY A 61 1.08 -7.09 -2.94
N LYS A 62 0.43 -7.65 -3.97
CA LYS A 62 0.80 -7.38 -5.38
C LYS A 62 0.57 -5.89 -5.69
N PRO A 63 1.50 -5.20 -6.38
CA PRO A 63 1.27 -3.83 -6.81
C PRO A 63 0.14 -3.75 -7.82
N ASP A 64 -0.52 -2.60 -7.89
CA ASP A 64 -1.60 -2.37 -8.85
C ASP A 64 -1.05 -2.13 -10.26
N SER A 65 0.13 -1.51 -10.33
CA SER A 65 0.96 -1.37 -11.53
C SER A 65 2.44 -1.57 -11.20
N GLU A 66 3.18 -2.10 -12.16
CA GLU A 66 4.62 -2.31 -12.09
C GLU A 66 5.27 -1.71 -13.33
N GLU A 67 6.24 -0.82 -13.13
CA GLU A 67 7.01 -0.21 -14.22
C GLU A 67 8.47 -0.64 -14.13
N LEU A 68 9.02 -1.05 -15.27
CA LEU A 68 10.44 -1.35 -15.41
C LEU A 68 11.15 -0.11 -15.95
N MET A 69 12.16 0.34 -15.22
CA MET A 69 13.01 1.46 -15.61
C MET A 69 14.35 0.96 -16.13
N GLU A 70 15.17 1.88 -16.62
CA GLU A 70 16.54 1.58 -17.02
C GLU A 70 17.34 0.93 -15.89
N ARG A 71 18.33 0.12 -16.28
CA ARG A 71 19.22 -0.64 -15.38
C ARG A 71 18.50 -1.65 -14.49
N SER A 72 17.37 -2.19 -14.95
CA SER A 72 16.58 -3.20 -14.24
C SER A 72 16.04 -2.71 -12.89
N ASN A 73 15.88 -1.40 -12.72
CA ASN A 73 15.13 -0.86 -11.60
C ASN A 73 13.64 -1.09 -11.84
N LYS A 74 12.87 -1.27 -10.78
CA LYS A 74 11.41 -1.43 -10.87
C LYS A 74 10.70 -0.50 -9.92
N VAL A 75 9.53 -0.02 -10.32
CA VAL A 75 8.67 0.84 -9.52
C VAL A 75 7.36 0.12 -9.30
N TYR A 76 7.03 -0.12 -8.03
CA TYR A 76 5.72 -0.64 -7.62
C TYR A 76 4.81 0.53 -7.30
N ILE A 77 3.63 0.50 -7.90
CA ILE A 77 2.62 1.55 -7.73
C ILE A 77 1.43 0.92 -7.02
N TYR A 78 1.06 1.50 -5.89
CA TYR A 78 -0.14 1.18 -5.13
C TYR A 78 -1.04 2.40 -5.08
N PHE A 79 -2.18 2.36 -5.77
CA PHE A 79 -3.15 3.45 -5.75
C PHE A 79 -3.77 3.56 -4.34
N ILE A 80 -3.77 4.77 -3.78
CA ILE A 80 -4.37 5.07 -2.47
C ILE A 80 -5.81 5.56 -2.68
N THR A 81 -6.01 6.45 -3.65
CA THR A 81 -7.34 6.79 -4.19
C THR A 81 -7.72 5.81 -5.30
N PRO A 82 -9.01 5.72 -5.70
CA PRO A 82 -9.43 4.83 -6.78
C PRO A 82 -8.59 4.99 -8.06
N GLY A 83 -7.90 3.92 -8.45
CA GLY A 83 -7.06 3.89 -9.65
C GLY A 83 -7.86 3.68 -10.95
N PRO A 84 -7.22 3.67 -12.12
CA PRO A 84 -7.88 3.66 -13.44
C PRO A 84 -8.79 2.45 -13.71
N LYS A 85 -8.65 1.37 -12.92
CA LYS A 85 -9.45 0.14 -13.06
C LYS A 85 -10.72 0.15 -12.20
N CYS A 86 -10.94 1.19 -11.40
CA CYS A 86 -12.13 1.34 -10.57
C CYS A 86 -13.23 2.11 -11.33
N GLU A 87 -14.50 1.77 -11.12
CA GLU A 87 -15.63 2.50 -11.72
C GLU A 87 -15.68 3.97 -11.26
N GLN A 88 -15.23 4.24 -10.04
CA GLN A 88 -15.25 5.55 -9.41
C GLN A 88 -13.97 6.38 -9.69
N ALA A 89 -13.09 5.93 -10.59
CA ALA A 89 -11.80 6.60 -10.86
C ALA A 89 -11.95 8.08 -11.25
N THR A 90 -13.02 8.42 -11.97
CA THR A 90 -13.30 9.80 -12.44
C THR A 90 -13.91 10.70 -11.35
N GLN A 91 -14.34 10.13 -10.23
CA GLN A 91 -14.97 10.86 -9.12
C GLN A 91 -13.95 11.34 -8.08
N ALA A 92 -12.71 10.84 -8.12
CA ALA A 92 -11.66 11.26 -7.22
C ALA A 92 -11.14 12.66 -7.63
N THR A 93 -11.29 13.64 -6.73
CA THR A 93 -10.80 15.02 -6.96
C THR A 93 -9.28 15.12 -6.96
N THR A 94 -8.60 14.20 -6.29
CA THR A 94 -7.14 14.10 -6.21
C THR A 94 -6.76 12.66 -6.46
N LYS A 95 -5.72 12.43 -7.26
CA LYS A 95 -5.16 11.08 -7.45
C LYS A 95 -3.96 10.94 -6.54
N THR A 96 -3.96 9.92 -5.69
CA THR A 96 -2.86 9.63 -4.77
C THR A 96 -2.38 8.20 -4.93
N ALA A 97 -1.07 7.98 -4.97
CA ALA A 97 -0.46 6.66 -5.01
C ALA A 97 0.83 6.58 -4.18
N LEU A 98 1.10 5.41 -3.60
CA LEU A 98 2.41 5.06 -3.06
C LEU A 98 3.26 4.47 -4.18
N THR A 99 4.43 5.07 -4.42
CA THR A 99 5.45 4.53 -5.32
C THR A 99 6.61 3.97 -4.51
N VAL A 100 7.01 2.74 -4.82
CA VAL A 100 8.14 2.05 -4.18
C VAL A 100 9.13 1.65 -5.26
N ARG A 101 10.26 2.37 -5.34
CA ARG A 101 11.32 2.09 -6.30
C ARG A 101 12.34 1.14 -5.69
N MET A 102 12.61 0.06 -6.40
CA MET A 102 13.62 -0.93 -6.05
C MET A 102 14.72 -0.98 -7.11
N ASP A 103 15.93 -1.32 -6.66
CA ASP A 103 17.04 -1.60 -7.56
C ASP A 103 16.97 -3.00 -8.19
N ALA A 104 17.96 -3.33 -9.01
CA ALA A 104 18.07 -4.63 -9.67
C ALA A 104 18.17 -5.82 -8.69
N LEU A 105 18.54 -5.59 -7.43
CA LEU A 105 18.59 -6.61 -6.38
C LEU A 105 17.24 -6.73 -5.64
N GLY A 106 16.24 -5.92 -6.01
CA GLY A 106 14.94 -5.89 -5.35
C GLY A 106 14.97 -5.18 -4.00
N VAL A 107 15.95 -4.30 -3.76
CA VAL A 107 16.05 -3.52 -2.51
C VAL A 107 15.44 -2.14 -2.71
N VAL A 108 14.58 -1.71 -1.79
CA VAL A 108 13.92 -0.41 -1.85
C VAL A 108 14.94 0.72 -1.71
N ARG A 109 14.94 1.63 -2.69
CA ARG A 109 15.77 2.84 -2.75
C ARG A 109 14.98 4.11 -2.54
N GLU A 110 13.70 4.13 -2.92
CA GLU A 110 12.79 5.25 -2.69
C GLU A 110 11.38 4.75 -2.35
N ALA A 111 10.68 5.51 -1.52
CA ALA A 111 9.28 5.34 -1.21
C ALA A 111 8.62 6.71 -1.06
N ASN A 112 7.71 7.05 -1.97
CA ASN A 112 7.09 8.38 -2.06
C ASN A 112 5.57 8.28 -2.22
N ILE A 113 4.86 9.27 -1.70
CA ILE A 113 3.46 9.49 -2.05
C ILE A 113 3.42 10.49 -3.20
N PHE A 114 2.83 10.05 -4.31
CA PHE A 114 2.54 10.89 -5.46
C PHE A 114 1.11 11.42 -5.35
N GLU A 115 0.93 12.72 -5.62
CA GLU A 115 -0.37 13.41 -5.64
C GLU A 115 -0.50 14.24 -6.91
N GLU A 116 -1.61 14.06 -7.65
CA GLU A 116 -2.01 14.82 -8.84
C GLU A 116 -3.38 15.45 -8.63
#